data_AF-A0A2M7FCG3-F1
#
_entry.id   AF-A0A2M7FCG3-F1
#
_cell.length_a   1.000
_cell.length_b   1.000
_cell.length_c   1.000
_cell.angle_alpha   90.00
_cell.angle_beta   90.00
_cell.angle_gamma   90.00
#
_symmetry.space_group_name_H-M   'P 1'
#
loop_
_entity.id
_entity.type
_entity.pdbx_description
1 polymer ?
#
loop_
_entity_poly.entity_id
_entity_poly.type
_entity_poly.pdbx_seq_one_letter_code
_entity_poly.pdbx_strand_id
1 'polypeptide(L)'
;MTAGKQRLLDTLRDSETHRASIIATARGLQQSALSMQDKLNAALPDLARVAESAEEEDRQRAYSEYFGARQNLHRCEQAYQRARRQEAIAEAM
;
A
#
# COMPACT_ATOMS: atom_id res chain seq x y z
N MET A 1 -13.12 18.93 41.03
CA MET A 1 -12.49 17.94 40.13
C MET A 1 -10.99 18.20 40.13
N THR A 2 -10.16 17.20 40.43
CA THR A 2 -8.71 17.37 40.61
C THR A 2 -7.98 17.41 39.26
N ALA A 3 -6.93 18.23 39.15
CA ALA A 3 -6.11 18.38 37.93
C ALA A 3 -5.57 17.05 37.36
N GLY A 4 -5.42 16.02 38.21
CA GLY A 4 -5.04 14.67 37.79
C GLY A 4 -6.10 13.96 36.94
N LYS A 5 -7.39 14.16 37.20
CA LYS A 5 -8.47 13.57 36.39
C LYS A 5 -8.51 14.18 34.98
N GLN A 6 -8.27 15.48 34.87
CA GLN A 6 -8.24 16.17 33.57
C GLN A 6 -7.06 15.69 32.71
N ARG A 7 -5.85 15.59 33.28
CA ARG A 7 -4.66 15.08 32.57
C ARG A 7 -4.84 13.65 32.05
N LEU A 8 -5.48 12.78 32.82
CA LEU A 8 -5.80 11.41 32.39
C LEU A 8 -6.77 11.40 31.19
N LEU A 9 -7.81 12.23 31.22
CA LEU A 9 -8.75 12.36 30.11
C LEU A 9 -8.07 12.90 28.85
N ASP A 10 -7.20 13.88 28.98
CA ASP A 10 -6.46 14.45 27.85
C ASP A 10 -5.50 13.40 27.23
N THR A 11 -4.81 12.62 28.06
CA THR A 11 -3.90 11.55 27.59
C THR A 11 -4.64 10.42 26.86
N LEU A 12 -5.82 10.02 27.37
CA LEU A 12 -6.67 9.03 26.72
C LEU A 12 -7.14 9.54 25.36
N ARG A 13 -7.59 10.80 25.29
CA ARG A 13 -8.04 11.42 24.05
C ARG A 13 -6.91 11.52 23.01
N ASP A 14 -5.71 11.88 23.43
CA ASP A 14 -4.54 11.94 22.55
C ASP A 14 -4.19 10.55 21.99
N SER A 15 -4.28 9.51 22.84
CA SER A 15 -4.05 8.12 22.45
C SER A 15 -5.09 7.62 21.43
N GLU A 16 -6.37 7.92 21.65
CA GLU A 16 -7.46 7.59 20.72
C GLU A 16 -7.28 8.31 19.37
N THR A 17 -6.89 9.59 19.40
CA THR A 17 -6.65 10.39 18.20
C THR A 17 -5.47 9.84 17.41
N HIS A 18 -4.40 9.45 18.09
CA HIS A 18 -3.23 8.83 17.45
C HIS A 18 -3.58 7.50 16.80
N ARG A 19 -4.34 6.64 17.48
CA ARG A 19 -4.83 5.36 16.93
C ARG A 19 -5.67 5.57 15.68
N ALA A 20 -6.62 6.50 15.72
CA ALA A 20 -7.48 6.83 14.58
C ALA A 20 -6.66 7.31 13.37
N SER A 21 -5.61 8.11 13.60
CA SER A 21 -4.69 8.58 12.55
C SER A 21 -3.90 7.43 11.90
N ILE A 22 -3.42 6.46 12.70
CA ILE A 22 -2.73 5.27 12.19
C ILE A 22 -3.68 4.45 11.31
N ILE A 23 -4.91 4.19 11.78
CA ILE A 23 -5.92 3.43 11.03
C ILE A 23 -6.25 4.14 9.71
N ALA A 24 -6.49 5.45 9.74
CA ALA A 24 -6.78 6.23 8.53
C ALA A 24 -5.62 6.16 7.52
N THR A 25 -4.38 6.30 7.99
CA THR A 25 -3.17 6.17 7.16
C THR A 25 -3.05 4.78 6.55
N ALA A 26 -3.24 3.73 7.36
CA ALA A 26 -3.19 2.36 6.91
C ALA A 26 -4.25 2.06 5.83
N ARG A 27 -5.48 2.55 6.00
CA ARG A 27 -6.55 2.42 4.99
C ARG A 27 -6.21 3.15 3.69
N GLY A 28 -5.65 4.36 3.78
CA GLY A 28 -5.20 5.11 2.60
C GLY A 28 -4.12 4.37 1.81
N LEU A 29 -3.16 3.76 2.51
CA LEU A 29 -2.12 2.94 1.88
C LEU A 29 -2.69 1.67 1.25
N GLN A 30 -3.63 0.99 1.92
CA GLN A 30 -4.32 -0.17 1.36
C GLN A 30 -5.05 0.18 0.05
N GLN A 31 -5.81 1.28 0.04
CA GLN A 31 -6.55 1.72 -1.15
C GLN A 31 -5.60 2.09 -2.29
N SER A 32 -4.50 2.79 -1.98
CA SER A 32 -3.48 3.15 -2.98
C SER A 32 -2.82 1.91 -3.57
N ALA A 33 -2.48 0.93 -2.73
CA ALA A 33 -1.90 -0.33 -3.16
C ALA A 33 -2.84 -1.13 -4.06
N LEU A 34 -4.13 -1.22 -3.72
CA LEU A 34 -5.15 -1.88 -4.55
C LEU A 34 -5.32 -1.17 -5.90
N SER A 35 -5.43 0.16 -5.91
CA SER A 35 -5.54 0.92 -7.16
C SER A 35 -4.35 0.71 -8.09
N MET A 36 -3.13 0.60 -7.55
CA MET A 36 -1.94 0.29 -8.34
C MET A 36 -1.94 -1.16 -8.82
N GLN A 37 -2.38 -2.12 -8.00
CA GLN A 37 -2.53 -3.52 -8.42
C GLN A 37 -3.50 -3.63 -9.60
N ASP A 38 -4.65 -2.96 -9.56
CA ASP A 38 -5.64 -2.99 -10.64
C ASP A 38 -5.06 -2.45 -11.95
N LYS A 39 -4.34 -1.32 -11.89
CA LYS A 39 -3.67 -0.72 -13.06
C LYS A 39 -2.59 -1.66 -13.62
N LEU A 40 -1.78 -2.27 -12.77
CA LEU A 40 -0.73 -3.19 -13.19
C LEU A 40 -1.30 -4.48 -13.77
N ASN A 41 -2.35 -5.04 -13.16
CA ASN A 41 -3.05 -6.22 -13.67
C ASN A 41 -3.68 -5.97 -15.04
N ALA A 42 -4.20 -4.76 -15.28
CA ALA A 42 -4.70 -4.37 -16.59
C ALA A 42 -3.58 -4.19 -17.64
N ALA A 43 -2.42 -3.64 -17.25
CA ALA A 43 -1.33 -3.34 -18.16
C ALA A 43 -0.40 -4.54 -18.46
N LEU A 44 -0.26 -5.48 -17.52
CA LEU A 44 0.68 -6.60 -17.63
C LEU A 44 0.51 -7.48 -18.88
N PRO A 45 -0.72 -7.84 -19.30
CA PRO A 45 -0.92 -8.62 -20.53
C PRO A 45 -0.42 -7.89 -21.78
N ASP A 46 -0.63 -6.58 -21.86
CA ASP A 46 -0.20 -5.79 -23.02
C ASP A 46 1.31 -5.58 -23.01
N LEU A 47 1.92 -5.36 -21.84
CA LEU A 47 3.38 -5.31 -21.70
C LEU A 47 4.03 -6.64 -22.09
N ALA A 48 3.42 -7.78 -21.74
CA ALA A 48 3.91 -9.09 -22.15
C ALA A 48 3.85 -9.25 -23.67
N ARG A 49 2.73 -8.89 -24.31
CA ARG A 49 2.59 -8.93 -25.77
C ARG A 49 3.59 -8.04 -26.48
N VAL A 50 3.77 -6.81 -26.01
CA VAL A 50 4.75 -5.87 -26.57
C VAL A 50 6.16 -6.45 -26.47
N ALA A 51 6.51 -7.08 -25.34
CA ALA A 51 7.80 -7.73 -25.18
C ALA A 51 7.98 -8.95 -26.10
N GLU A 52 6.93 -9.73 -26.33
CA GLU A 52 6.94 -10.87 -27.24
C GLU A 52 7.02 -10.45 -28.71
N SER A 53 6.39 -9.34 -29.09
CA SER A 53 6.35 -8.83 -30.47
C SER A 53 7.47 -7.83 -30.81
N ALA A 54 8.32 -7.47 -29.85
CA ALA A 54 9.37 -6.48 -30.05
C ALA A 54 10.48 -7.02 -30.96
N GLU A 55 10.98 -6.13 -31.83
CA GLU A 55 12.19 -6.33 -32.61
C GLU A 55 13.39 -6.61 -31.70
N GLU A 56 14.40 -7.34 -32.21
CA GLU A 56 15.53 -7.83 -31.41
C GLU A 56 16.22 -6.73 -30.59
N GLU A 57 16.35 -5.53 -31.16
CA GLU A 57 17.00 -4.37 -30.57
C GLU A 57 16.21 -3.78 -29.38
N ASP A 58 14.87 -3.88 -29.40
CA ASP A 58 13.97 -3.34 -28.38
C ASP A 58 13.48 -4.39 -27.38
N ARG A 59 13.60 -5.68 -27.72
CA ARG A 59 13.05 -6.79 -26.95
C ARG A 59 13.55 -6.83 -25.51
N GLN A 60 14.85 -6.60 -25.31
CA GLN A 60 15.46 -6.54 -23.97
C GLN A 60 14.81 -5.46 -23.10
N ARG A 61 14.54 -4.28 -23.67
CA ARG A 61 13.91 -3.16 -22.98
C ARG A 61 12.46 -3.47 -22.64
N ALA A 62 11.70 -3.99 -23.61
CA ALA A 62 10.30 -4.34 -23.41
C ALA A 62 10.12 -5.42 -22.31
N TYR A 63 10.99 -6.44 -22.27
CA TYR A 63 10.99 -7.41 -21.17
C TYR A 63 11.37 -6.76 -19.83
N SER A 64 12.32 -5.83 -19.81
CA SER A 64 12.69 -5.10 -18.59
C SER A 64 11.49 -4.34 -18.01
N GLU A 65 10.70 -3.67 -18.86
CA GLU A 65 9.48 -2.97 -18.46
C GLU A 65 8.41 -3.94 -17.95
N TYR A 66 8.16 -5.05 -18.64
CA TYR A 66 7.26 -6.11 -18.20
C TYR A 66 7.65 -6.69 -16.83
N PHE A 67 8.92 -7.06 -16.65
CA PHE A 67 9.42 -7.60 -15.38
C PHE A 67 9.37 -6.55 -14.26
N GLY A 68 9.67 -5.29 -14.57
CA GLY A 68 9.53 -4.17 -13.64
C GLY A 68 8.09 -3.99 -13.16
N ALA A 69 7.12 -4.03 -14.07
CA ALA A 69 5.69 -3.98 -13.75
C ALA A 69 5.27 -5.16 -12.86
N ARG A 70 5.74 -6.37 -13.17
CA ARG A 70 5.46 -7.58 -12.37
C ARG A 70 6.06 -7.50 -10.96
N GLN A 71 7.28 -6.98 -10.82
CA GLN A 71 7.87 -6.73 -9.49
C GLN A 71 7.09 -5.68 -8.72
N ASN A 72 6.64 -4.61 -9.39
CA ASN A 72 5.83 -3.57 -8.75
C ASN A 72 4.47 -4.11 -8.28
N LEU A 73 3.87 -5.06 -9.00
CA LEU A 73 2.64 -5.73 -8.55
C LEU A 73 2.87 -6.44 -7.21
N HIS A 74 3.96 -7.20 -7.12
CA HIS A 74 4.34 -7.87 -5.86
C HIS A 74 4.63 -6.87 -4.73
N ARG A 75 5.28 -5.74 -5.03
CA ARG A 75 5.51 -4.66 -4.04
C ARG A 75 4.20 -4.05 -3.54
N CYS A 76 3.21 -3.86 -4.42
CA CYS A 76 1.90 -3.36 -4.04
C CYS A 76 1.17 -4.36 -3.13
N GLU A 77 1.26 -5.66 -3.41
CA GLU A 77 0.70 -6.70 -2.55
C GLU A 77 1.37 -6.70 -1.16
N GLN A 78 2.70 -6.65 -1.09
CA GLN A 78 3.42 -6.54 0.18
C GLN A 78 3.04 -5.27 0.95
N ALA A 79 2.92 -4.12 0.27
CA ALA A 79 2.51 -2.86 0.88
C ALA A 79 1.10 -2.94 1.47
N TYR A 80 0.15 -3.55 0.73
CA TYR A 80 -1.20 -3.79 1.22
C TYR A 80 -1.19 -4.65 2.49
N GLN A 81 -0.46 -5.78 2.51
CA GLN A 81 -0.41 -6.65 3.68
C GLN A 81 0.23 -5.96 4.90
N ARG A 82 1.27 -5.15 4.68
CA ARG A 82 1.89 -4.36 5.75
C ARG A 82 0.92 -3.33 6.33
N ALA A 83 0.22 -2.59 5.46
CA ALA A 83 -0.77 -1.60 5.89
C ALA A 83 -1.94 -2.26 6.64
N ARG A 84 -2.43 -3.41 6.15
CA ARG A 84 -3.46 -4.20 6.84
C ARG A 84 -2.99 -4.69 8.22
N ARG A 85 -1.73 -5.10 8.34
CA ARG A 85 -1.15 -5.48 9.63
C ARG A 85 -1.06 -4.29 10.59
N GLN A 86 -0.68 -3.12 10.09
CA GLN A 86 -0.64 -1.89 10.90
C GLN A 86 -2.03 -1.48 11.40
N GLU A 87 -3.05 -1.57 10.55
CA GLU A 87 -4.45 -1.36 10.96
C GLU A 87 -4.84 -2.33 12.08
N ALA A 88 -4.60 -3.64 11.90
CA ALA A 88 -4.96 -4.65 12.90
C ALA A 88 -4.23 -4.45 14.25
N ILE A 89 -2.96 -4.03 14.22
CA ILE A 89 -2.21 -3.70 15.45
C ILE A 89 -2.83 -2.48 16.11
N ALA A 90 -3.14 -1.43 15.34
CA ALA A 90 -3.76 -0.23 15.88
C ALA A 90 -5.15 -0.51 16.45
N GLU A 91 -5.97 -1.35 15.81
CA GLU A 91 -7.29 -1.75 16.34
C GLU A 91 -7.22 -2.55 17.64
N ALA A 92 -6.09 -3.23 17.90
CA ALA A 92 -5.85 -3.99 19.13
C ALA A 92 -5.31 -3.15 20.30
N MET A 93 -5.03 -1.84 20.08
CA MET A 93 -4.57 -0.88 21.10
C MET A 93 -5.74 -0.15 21.77
#